data_AF-A0A7C2VJY0-F1
#
_entry.id   AF-A0A7C2VJY0-F1
#
_cell.length_a   1.000
_cell.length_b   1.000
_cell.length_c   1.000
_cell.angle_alpha   90.00
_cell.angle_beta   90.00
_cell.angle_gamma   90.00
#
_symmetry.space_group_name_H-M   'P 1'
#
loop_
_entity.id
_entity.type
_entity.pdbx_description
1 polymer ?
#
loop_
_entity_poly.entity_id
_entity_poly.type
_entity_poly.pdbx_seq_one_letter_code
_entity_poly.pdbx_strand_id
1 'polypeptide(L)'
;MALNLIVAEGLRLLGLALTLVLTWPAPPWDRLQFGSVVGMVVAPLLFYPYAKTLGLAFDLFFRPVEPGDRADDLSAEHPPSSPQR
;
A
#
# COMPACT_ATOMS: atom_id res chain seq x y z
N MET A 1 -8.33 -1.51 3.46
CA MET A 1 -7.87 -2.32 4.62
C MET A 1 -6.96 -3.48 4.20
N ALA A 2 -7.29 -4.23 3.14
CA ALA A 2 -6.52 -5.41 2.70
C ALA A 2 -5.06 -5.14 2.28
N LEU A 3 -4.75 -3.97 1.71
CA LEU A 3 -3.39 -3.67 1.24
C LEU A 3 -2.36 -3.67 2.37
N ASN A 4 -2.72 -3.18 3.56
CA ASN A 4 -1.81 -3.16 4.70
C ASN A 4 -1.43 -4.58 5.15
N LEU A 5 -2.40 -5.49 5.12
CA LEU A 5 -2.15 -6.91 5.38
C LEU A 5 -1.27 -7.52 4.30
N ILE A 6 -1.54 -7.25 3.02
CA ILE A 6 -0.73 -7.77 1.90
C ILE A 6 0.73 -7.29 2.01
N VAL A 7 0.95 -6.00 2.29
CA VAL A 7 2.30 -5.44 2.46
C VAL A 7 2.98 -6.01 3.70
N ALA A 8 2.29 -6.09 4.84
CA ALA A 8 2.85 -6.65 6.07
C ALA A 8 3.19 -8.14 5.93
N GLU A 9 2.31 -8.92 5.29
CA GLU A 9 2.50 -10.35 5.05
C GLU A 9 3.63 -10.59 4.05
N GLY A 10 3.68 -9.79 2.98
CA GLY A 10 4.76 -9.80 1.99
C GLY A 10 6.11 -9.50 2.64
N LEU A 11 6.20 -8.46 3.47
CA LEU A 11 7.43 -8.10 4.16
C LEU A 11 7.90 -9.20 5.12
N ARG A 12 6.96 -9.85 5.84
CA ARG A 12 7.29 -10.98 6.72
C ARG A 12 7.81 -12.18 5.95
N LEU A 13 7.14 -12.56 4.87
CA LEU A 13 7.57 -13.66 3.99
C LEU A 13 8.95 -13.39 3.40
N LEU A 14 9.20 -12.15 2.94
CA LEU A 14 10.50 -11.75 2.42
C LEU A 14 11.59 -11.86 3.49
N GLY A 15 11.31 -11.37 4.70
CA GLY A 15 12.25 -11.44 5.83
C GLY A 15 12.56 -12.87 6.25
N LEU A 16 11.56 -13.76 6.26
CA LEU A 16 11.74 -15.19 6.52
C LEU A 16 12.62 -15.82 5.44
N ALA A 17 12.30 -15.61 4.16
CA ALA A 17 13.05 -16.16 3.04
C ALA A 17 14.51 -15.70 3.05
N LEU A 18 14.75 -14.40 3.27
CA LEU A 18 16.08 -13.83 3.35
C LEU A 18 16.89 -14.44 4.50
N THR A 19 16.28 -14.57 5.68
CA THR A 19 16.94 -15.18 6.84
C THR A 19 17.29 -16.64 6.55
N LEU A 20 16.37 -17.41 5.94
CA LEU A 20 16.60 -18.81 5.59
C LEU A 20 17.77 -18.97 4.62
N VAL A 21 17.84 -18.14 3.58
CA VAL A 21 18.93 -18.15 2.60
C VAL A 21 20.27 -17.79 3.27
N LEU A 22 20.28 -16.77 4.14
CA LEU A 22 21.51 -16.29 4.79
C LEU A 22 22.03 -17.21 5.90
N THR A 23 21.15 -17.96 6.57
CA THR A 23 21.52 -18.82 7.71
C THR A 23 21.57 -20.31 7.36
N TRP A 24 21.34 -20.65 6.10
CA TRP A 24 21.53 -22.01 5.61
C TRP A 24 23.01 -22.44 5.79
N PRO A 25 23.31 -23.65 6.31
CA PRO A 25 22.42 -24.79 6.54
C PRO A 25 21.84 -24.92 7.97
N ALA A 26 22.17 -24.00 8.89
CA ALA A 26 21.72 -24.05 10.28
C ALA A 26 20.83 -22.85 10.63
N PRO A 27 19.60 -22.77 10.08
CA PRO A 27 18.70 -21.66 10.32
C PRO A 27 18.27 -21.57 11.80
N PRO A 28 18.23 -20.37 12.38
CA PRO A 28 17.87 -20.16 13.78
C PRO A 28 16.35 -20.17 13.96
N TRP A 29 15.76 -21.37 13.96
CA TRP A 29 14.31 -21.59 14.01
C TRP A 29 13.63 -20.88 15.19
N ASP A 30 14.21 -20.91 16.39
CA ASP A 30 13.62 -20.26 17.57
C ASP A 30 13.45 -18.76 17.38
N ARG A 31 14.44 -18.10 16.77
CA ARG A 31 14.39 -16.65 16.50
C ARG A 31 13.42 -16.33 15.38
N LEU A 32 13.32 -17.20 14.36
CA LEU A 32 12.35 -17.04 13.28
C LEU A 32 10.92 -17.19 13.80
N GLN A 33 10.68 -18.13 14.71
CA GLN A 33 9.36 -18.36 15.29
C GLN A 33 8.93 -17.16 16.15
N PHE A 34 9.76 -16.74 17.10
CA PHE A 34 9.48 -15.56 17.93
C PHE A 34 9.41 -14.28 17.10
N GLY A 35 10.36 -14.10 16.17
CA GLY A 35 10.39 -12.96 15.26
C GLY A 35 9.15 -12.87 14.38
N SER A 36 8.59 -14.01 13.94
CA SER A 36 7.37 -14.04 13.12
C SER A 36 6.14 -13.56 13.91
N VAL A 37 5.99 -14.02 15.16
CA VAL A 37 4.88 -13.61 16.05
C VAL A 37 4.99 -12.13 16.38
N VAL A 38 6.17 -11.66 16.77
CA VAL A 38 6.43 -10.24 17.01
C VAL A 38 6.18 -9.42 15.75
N GLY A 39 6.62 -9.91 14.59
CA GLY A 39 6.39 -9.29 13.29
C GLY A 39 4.90 -9.16 12.94
N MET A 40 4.06 -10.15 13.28
CA MET A 40 2.60 -10.05 13.07
C MET A 40 1.95 -8.90 13.84
N VAL A 41 2.50 -8.54 15.00
CA VAL A 41 1.95 -7.47 15.84
C VAL A 41 2.57 -6.12 15.48
N VAL A 42 3.89 -6.07 15.32
CA VAL A 42 4.64 -4.83 15.07
C VAL A 42 4.37 -4.29 13.67
N ALA A 43 4.27 -5.14 12.65
CA ALA A 43 4.05 -4.69 11.28
C ALA A 43 2.74 -3.88 11.12
N PRO A 44 1.55 -4.38 11.51
CA PRO A 44 0.33 -3.59 11.40
C PRO A 44 0.37 -2.32 12.25
N LEU A 45 1.06 -2.30 13.41
CA LEU A 45 1.23 -1.07 14.20
C LEU A 45 2.08 -0.01 13.46
N LEU A 46 3.20 -0.42 12.86
CA LEU A 46 4.07 0.49 12.11
C LEU A 46 3.43 0.97 10.80
N PHE A 47 2.65 0.11 10.14
CA PHE A 47 1.97 0.45 8.89
C PHE A 47 0.58 1.08 9.12
N TYR A 48 0.05 1.08 10.34
CA TYR A 48 -1.23 1.73 10.68
C TYR A 48 -1.29 3.20 10.28
N PRO A 49 -0.29 4.07 10.61
CA PRO A 49 -0.33 5.48 10.21
C PRO A 49 -0.30 5.67 8.69
N TYR A 50 0.35 4.77 7.96
CA TYR A 50 0.47 4.82 6.50
C TYR A 50 -0.66 4.10 5.76
N ALA A 51 -1.62 3.51 6.47
CA ALA A 51 -2.65 2.68 5.88
C ALA A 51 -3.52 3.46 4.87
N LYS A 52 -3.83 4.73 5.17
CA LYS A 52 -4.61 5.60 4.27
C LYS A 52 -3.80 6.01 3.04
N THR A 53 -2.55 6.38 3.20
CA THR A 53 -1.69 6.82 2.09
C THR A 53 -1.38 5.69 1.12
N LEU A 54 -1.07 4.50 1.65
CA LEU A 54 -0.85 3.31 0.82
C LEU A 54 -2.13 2.88 0.11
N GLY A 55 -3.28 2.92 0.81
CA GLY A 55 -4.57 2.63 0.21
C GLY A 55 -4.88 3.55 -0.97
N LEU A 56 -4.67 4.86 -0.81
CA LEU A 56 -4.91 5.85 -1.85
C LEU A 56 -3.90 5.75 -3.00
N ALA A 57 -2.62 5.52 -2.71
CA ALA A 57 -1.61 5.33 -3.74
C ALA A 57 -1.89 4.08 -4.60
N PHE A 58 -2.38 3.01 -3.98
CA PHE A 58 -2.74 1.79 -4.70
C PHE A 58 -4.00 1.97 -5.53
N ASP A 59 -5.02 2.64 -4.99
CA ASP A 59 -6.22 3.01 -5.74
C ASP A 59 -5.85 3.83 -6.99
N LEU A 60 -4.96 4.80 -6.83
CA LEU A 60 -4.44 5.62 -7.92
C LEU A 60 -3.58 4.82 -8.92
N PHE A 61 -2.82 3.82 -8.45
CA PHE A 61 -2.00 2.97 -9.31
C PHE A 61 -2.84 2.10 -10.25
N PHE A 62 -4.00 1.66 -9.80
CA PHE A 62 -4.93 0.85 -10.59
C PHE A 62 -6.06 1.65 -11.23
N ARG A 63 -6.21 2.94 -10.92
CA ARG A 63 -7.17 3.82 -11.61
C ARG A 63 -6.72 4.01 -13.07
N PRO A 64 -7.48 3.51 -14.06
CA PRO A 64 -7.21 3.84 -15.45
C PRO A 64 -7.40 5.36 -15.66
N VAL A 65 -6.49 5.98 -16.38
CA VAL A 65 -6.60 7.41 -16.73
C VAL A 65 -7.73 7.55 -17.76
N GLU A 66 -8.88 8.07 -17.33
CA GLU A 66 -10.02 8.29 -18.21
C GLU A 66 -9.80 9.53 -19.09
N PRO A 67 -10.08 9.46 -20.41
CA PRO A 67 -10.03 10.61 -21.32
C PRO A 67 -11.16 11.60 -20.99
N GLY A 68 -10.98 12.40 -19.95
CA GLY A 68 -11.98 13.34 -19.41
C GLY A 68 -11.49 14.06 -18.15
N ASP A 69 -10.59 13.41 -17.40
CA ASP A 69 -10.00 13.89 -16.13
C ASP A 69 -9.29 15.25 -16.21
N ARG A 70 -9.02 15.76 -17.42
CA ARG A 70 -8.43 17.09 -17.67
C ARG A 70 -9.40 18.10 -18.29
N ALA A 71 -10.47 17.63 -18.92
CA ALA A 71 -11.39 18.47 -19.69
C ALA A 71 -12.57 18.97 -18.85
N ASP A 72 -12.99 18.19 -17.84
CA ASP A 72 -14.12 18.54 -16.98
C ASP A 72 -13.78 19.71 -16.03
N ASP A 73 -12.55 19.76 -15.50
CA ASP A 73 -12.07 20.85 -14.65
C ASP A 73 -12.01 22.20 -15.38
N LEU A 74 -11.64 22.21 -16.67
CA LEU A 74 -11.59 23.42 -17.50
C LEU A 74 -12.97 23.90 -17.95
N SER A 75 -13.95 23.01 -17.99
CA SER A 75 -15.34 23.31 -18.38
C SER A 75 -16.16 23.85 -17.21
N ALA A 76 -15.79 23.50 -15.97
CA ALA A 76 -16.47 23.96 -14.76
C ALA A 76 -16.09 25.39 -14.34
N GLU A 77 -14.92 25.90 -14.75
CA GLU A 77 -14.46 27.25 -14.40
C GLU A 77 -15.13 28.37 -15.20
N HIS A 78 -15.86 28.05 -16.28
CA HIS A 78 -16.65 29.02 -17.04
C HIS A 78 -18.15 28.71 -16.92
N PRO A 79 -18.87 29.27 -15.92
CA PRO A 79 -20.32 29.24 -15.97
C PRO A 79 -20.76 29.90 -17.29
N PRO A 80 -21.73 29.33 -18.03
CA PRO A 80 -22.19 29.94 -19.27
C PRO A 80 -22.67 31.35 -18.94
N SER A 81 -21.91 32.35 -19.39
CA SER A 81 -22.33 33.74 -19.34
C SER A 81 -23.64 33.81 -20.12
N SER A 82 -24.73 33.99 -19.39
CA SER A 82 -26.08 34.05 -19.93
C SER A 82 -26.09 35.06 -21.07
N PRO A 83 -26.61 34.73 -22.27
CA PRO A 83 -26.83 35.76 -23.27
C PRO A 83 -27.85 36.74 -22.69
N GLN A 84 -27.42 37.96 -22.41
CA GLN A 84 -28.33 39.08 -22.20
C GLN A 84 -29.10 39.31 -23.51
N ARG A 85 -30.39 38.96 -23.46
CA ARG A 85 -31.50 39.46 -24.29
C ARG A 85 -31.51 39.12 -25.77
#